data_AF-A0AA41AZJ4-F1
#
_entry.id   AF-A0AA41AZJ4-F1
#
_cell.length_a   1.000
_cell.length_b   1.000
_cell.length_c   1.000
_cell.angle_alpha   90.00
_cell.angle_beta   90.00
_cell.angle_gamma   90.00
#
_symmetry.space_group_name_H-M   'P 1'
#
loop_
_entity.id
_entity.type
_entity.pdbx_description
1 polymer ?
#
loop_
_entity_poly.entity_id
_entity_poly.type
_entity_poly.pdbx_seq_one_letter_code
_entity_poly.pdbx_strand_id
1 'polypeptide(L)' 'MSELYRLVHAEKATYPVVLLCRVLKVARSSYCAWCEGEAARRARQAADDALAHEITVVHIASRHTCGVPRIHA' A
#
# COMPACT_ATOMS: atom_id res chain seq x y z
N MET A 1 -6.24 2.04 -8.61
CA MET A 1 -7.25 2.68 -7.73
C MET A 1 -6.64 3.57 -6.65
N SER A 2 -5.54 3.18 -5.98
CA SER A 2 -4.92 4.01 -4.92
C SER A 2 -4.38 5.36 -5.41
N GLU A 3 -3.93 5.45 -6.66
CA GLU A 3 -3.30 6.65 -7.21
C GLU A 3 -4.24 7.86 -7.28
N LEU A 4 -5.51 7.65 -7.65
CA LEU A 4 -6.52 8.71 -7.62
C LEU A 4 -6.75 9.22 -6.20
N TYR A 5 -6.78 8.34 -5.20
CA TYR A 5 -6.94 8.75 -3.81
C TYR A 5 -5.70 9.47 -3.26
N ARG A 6 -4.49 9.07 -3.70
CA ARG A 6 -3.26 9.83 -3.38
C ARG A 6 -3.31 11.23 -3.96
N LEU A 7 -3.75 11.38 -5.21
CA LEU A 7 -3.93 12.70 -5.84
C LEU A 7 -4.96 13.55 -5.07
N VAL A 8 -6.13 12.98 -4.73
CA VAL A 8 -7.11 13.68 -3.88
C VAL A 8 -6.48 14.10 -2.55
N HIS A 9 -5.69 13.23 -1.92
CA HIS A 9 -5.07 13.51 -0.64
C HIS A 9 -3.97 14.57 -0.71
N ALA A 10 -3.22 14.64 -1.81
CA ALA A 10 -2.20 15.66 -2.06
C ALA A 10 -2.84 17.04 -2.30
N GLU A 11 -3.92 17.09 -3.08
CA GLU A 11 -4.55 18.32 -3.52
C GLU A 11 -5.64 18.86 -2.57
N LYS A 12 -6.03 18.10 -1.53
CA LYS A 12 -7.11 18.50 -0.59
C LYS A 12 -6.85 19.81 0.16
N ALA A 13 -5.60 20.25 0.25
CA ALA A 13 -5.24 21.52 0.88
C ALA A 13 -5.54 22.72 -0.03
N THR A 14 -5.54 22.49 -1.35
CA THR A 14 -5.76 23.52 -2.38
C THR A 14 -7.21 23.53 -2.85
N TYR A 15 -7.85 22.35 -2.93
CA TYR A 15 -9.19 22.20 -3.49
C TYR A 15 -10.13 21.40 -2.57
N PRO A 16 -11.44 21.69 -2.57
CA PRO A 16 -12.41 20.89 -1.84
C PRO A 16 -12.40 19.43 -2.31
N VAL A 17 -12.35 18.48 -1.36
CA VAL A 17 -12.37 17.04 -1.65
C VAL A 17 -13.56 16.62 -2.52
N VAL A 18 -14.73 17.26 -2.32
CA VAL A 18 -15.93 16.98 -3.13
C VAL A 18 -15.71 17.31 -4.61
N LEU A 19 -15.01 18.41 -4.90
CA LEU A 19 -14.67 18.80 -6.27
C LEU A 19 -13.70 17.79 -6.88
N LEU A 20 -12.61 17.45 -6.16
CA LEU A 20 -11.61 16.50 -6.62
C LEU A 20 -12.24 15.12 -6.89
N CYS A 21 -13.08 14.61 -5.98
CA CYS A 21 -13.80 13.34 -6.17
C CYS A 21 -14.72 13.38 -7.40
N ARG A 22 -15.42 14.49 -7.64
CA ARG A 22 -16.29 14.65 -8.81
C ARG A 22 -15.50 14.66 -10.12
N VAL A 23 -14.40 15.42 -10.18
CA VAL A 23 -13.54 15.53 -11.38
C VAL A 23 -12.90 14.19 -11.71
N LEU A 24 -12.41 13.47 -10.70
CA LEU A 24 -11.75 12.18 -10.85
C LEU A 24 -12.74 11.01 -10.95
N LYS A 25 -14.05 11.27 -10.93
CA LYS A 25 -15.14 10.28 -11.00
C LYS A 25 -15.01 9.17 -9.95
N VAL A 26 -14.59 9.53 -8.74
CA VAL A 26 -14.52 8.61 -7.59
C VAL A 26 -15.57 8.94 -6.54
N ALA A 27 -16.09 7.93 -5.85
CA ALA A 27 -17.02 8.14 -4.75
C ALA A 27 -16.28 8.70 -3.51
N ARG A 28 -16.88 9.71 -2.87
CA ARG A 28 -16.34 10.28 -1.61
C ARG A 28 -16.22 9.22 -0.52
N SER A 29 -17.21 8.32 -0.41
CA SER A 29 -17.19 7.21 0.56
C SER A 29 -15.98 6.32 0.38
N SER A 30 -15.61 6.01 -0.88
CA SER A 30 -14.42 5.22 -1.17
C SER A 30 -13.11 5.95 -0.81
N TYR A 31 -13.07 7.29 -0.99
CA TYR A 31 -11.94 8.09 -0.50
C TYR A 31 -11.84 8.10 1.03
N CYS A 32 -12.97 8.25 1.74
CA CYS A 32 -13.01 8.19 3.20
C CYS A 32 -12.56 6.82 3.72
N ALA A 33 -13.11 5.73 3.18
CA ALA A 33 -12.71 4.37 3.53
C ALA A 33 -11.24 4.10 3.21
N TRP A 34 -10.73 4.67 2.11
CA TRP A 34 -9.31 4.64 1.80
C TRP A 34 -8.51 5.34 2.89
N CYS A 35 -8.86 6.57 3.30
CA CYS A 35 -8.18 7.28 4.38
C CYS A 35 -8.20 6.52 5.72
N GLU A 36 -9.34 5.94 6.09
CA GLU A 36 -9.48 5.14 7.32
C GLU A 36 -8.58 3.90 7.31
N GLY A 37 -8.46 3.24 6.16
CA GLY A 37 -7.61 2.06 5.99
C GLY A 37 -6.10 2.36 5.93
N GLU A 38 -5.65 3.61 6.02
CA GLU A 38 -4.24 3.98 5.84
C GLU A 38 -3.34 3.37 6.92
N ALA A 39 -3.76 3.42 8.19
CA ALA A 39 -2.98 2.84 9.28
C ALA A 39 -2.80 1.33 9.13
N ALA A 40 -3.89 0.62 8.79
CA ALA A 40 -3.86 -0.82 8.56
C ALA A 40 -2.97 -1.19 7.37
N ARG A 41 -3.02 -0.42 6.27
CA ARG A 41 -2.14 -0.64 5.11
C ARG A 41 -0.66 -0.42 5.46
N ARG A 42 -0.34 0.62 6.23
CA ARG A 42 1.05 0.85 6.68
C ARG A 42 1.55 -0.24 7.61
N ALA A 43 0.72 -0.70 8.54
CA ALA A 43 1.07 -1.80 9.42
C ALA A 43 1.34 -3.08 8.63
N ARG A 44 0.51 -3.37 7.62
CA ARG A 44 0.72 -4.51 6.73
C ARG A 44 2.03 -4.38 5.94
N GLN A 45 2.29 -3.22 5.34
CA GLN A 45 3.53 -2.97 4.61
C GLN A 45 4.76 -3.15 5.50
N ALA A 46 4.74 -2.61 6.73
CA ALA A 46 5.85 -2.76 7.67
C ALA A 46 6.10 -4.22 8.05
N ALA A 47 5.03 -5.02 8.22
CA ALA A 47 5.15 -6.46 8.47
C ALA A 47 5.72 -7.21 7.26
N ASP A 48 5.29 -6.86 6.05
CA ASP A 48 5.79 -7.45 4.81
C ASP A 48 7.28 -7.07 4.59
N ASP A 49 7.68 -5.83 4.89
CA ASP A 49 9.07 -5.36 4.82
C ASP A 49 9.97 -6.08 5.84
N ALA A 50 9.49 -6.27 7.07
CA ALA A 50 10.19 -7.03 8.11
C ALA A 50 10.41 -8.48 7.67
N LEU A 51 9.37 -9.13 7.13
CA LEU A 51 9.47 -10.49 6.60
C LEU A 51 10.45 -10.57 5.43
N ALA A 52 10.39 -9.63 4.49
CA ALA A 52 11.32 -9.59 3.36
C ALA A 52 12.78 -9.39 3.82
N HIS A 53 12.99 -8.60 4.87
CA HIS A 53 14.31 -8.44 5.49
C HIS A 53 14.81 -9.77 6.10
N GLU A 54 13.99 -10.47 6.87
CA GLU A 54 14.34 -11.77 7.45
C GLU A 54 14.71 -12.80 6.37
N ILE A 55 13.88 -12.89 5.31
CA ILE A 55 14.14 -13.76 4.16
C ILE A 55 15.49 -13.42 3.52
N THR A 56 15.78 -12.13 3.35
CA THR A 56 17.05 -11.67 2.76
C THR A 56 18.24 -12.07 3.61
N VAL A 57 18.16 -11.88 4.94
CA VAL A 57 19.22 -12.27 5.88
C VAL A 57 19.50 -13.78 5.81
N VAL A 58 18.46 -14.60 5.86
CA VAL A 58 18.60 -16.07 5.76
C VAL A 58 19.13 -16.49 4.39
N HIS A 59 18.68 -15.85 3.31
CA HIS A 59 19.14 -16.13 1.96
C HIS A 59 20.65 -15.85 1.80
N ILE A 60 21.13 -14.75 2.37
CA ILE A 60 22.57 -14.43 2.39
C ILE A 60 23.34 -15.41 3.28
N ALA A 61 22.85 -15.68 4.49
CA ALA A 61 23.49 -16.59 5.43
C ALA A 61 23.61 -18.03 4.89
N SER A 62 22.63 -18.47 4.10
CA SER A 62 22.62 -19.77 3.42
C SER A 62 23.50 -19.81 2.17
N ARG A 63 24.33 -18.79 1.88
CA ARG A 63 25.13 -18.66 0.64
C ARG A 63 24.27 -18.72 -0.62
N HIS A 64 23.08 -18.11 -0.59
CA HIS A 64 22.11 -18.12 -1.68
C HIS A 64 21.57 -19.52 -2.03
N THR A 65 21.83 -20.53 -1.19
CA THR A 65 21.38 -21.92 -1.41
C THR A 65 19.87 -22.07 -1.14
N CYS A 66 19.29 -21.15 -0.37
CA CYS A 66 17.83 -21.04 -0.25
C CYS A 66 17.23 -20.49 -1.55
N GLY A 67 17.03 -21.38 -2.52
CA GLY A 67 16.14 -21.20 -3.67
C GLY A 67 14.72 -21.65 -3.36
N VAL A 68 13.76 -21.09 -4.11
CA VAL A 68 12.30 -21.24 -4.01
C VAL A 68 11.84 -22.71 -3.85
N PRO A 69 11.11 -23.09 -2.79
CA PRO A 69 10.15 -24.18 -2.90
C PRO A 69 8.95 -23.67 -3.68
N ARG A 70 8.68 -24.29 -4.82
CA ARG A 70 7.46 -24.10 -5.59
C ARG A 70 6.27 -24.50 -4.71
N ILE A 71 5.64 -23.55 -4.03
CA ILE A 71 4.37 -23.76 -3.36
C ILE A 71 3.28 -23.29 -4.33
N HIS A 72 2.67 -24.26 -5.01
CA HIS A 72 1.37 -24.10 -5.65
C HIS A 72 0.29 -24.68 -4.73
N ALA A 73 -0.80 -23.93 -4.62
CA ALA A 73 -2.17 -24.22 -4.14
C ALA A 73 -2.37 -25.42 -3.17
#